data_AF-X1RCY1-F1
#
_entry.id   AF-X1RCY1-F1
#
_cell.length_a   1.000
_cell.length_b   1.000
_cell.length_c   1.000
_cell.angle_alpha   90.00
_cell.angle_beta   90.00
_cell.angle_gamma   90.00
#
_symmetry.space_group_name_H-M   'P 1'
#
loop_
_entity.id
_entity.type
_entity.pdbx_description
1 polymer ?
#
loop_
_entity_poly.entity_id
_entity_poly.type
_entity_poly.pdbx_seq_one_letter_code
_entity_poly.pdbx_strand_id
1 'polypeptide(L)'
;QQCGIGVGAQLIGAITIGDNTKVGAGSVVVTSVPANATVVGVPGRVVAIRNPDTDTVERLPDPVGEKLESLERRVAELEQHLAIVEGSKDEGI
;
A
#
# COMPACT_ATOMS: atom_id res chain seq x y z
N GLN A 1 27.29 -4.75 -0.51
CA GLN A 1 25.83 -4.86 -0.53
C GLN A 1 25.30 -4.97 0.89
N GLN A 2 24.58 -3.95 1.40
CA GLN A 2 23.88 -4.03 2.68
C GLN A 2 22.38 -3.91 2.40
N CYS A 3 21.64 -5.01 2.50
CA CYS A 3 20.18 -4.99 2.48
C CYS A 3 19.65 -5.51 3.82
N GLY A 4 18.60 -4.87 4.32
CA GLY A 4 17.93 -5.29 5.55
C GLY A 4 16.74 -6.16 5.21
N ILE A 5 16.79 -7.45 5.56
CA ILE A 5 15.67 -8.36 5.38
C ILE A 5 15.01 -8.60 6.73
N GLY A 6 13.76 -8.16 6.86
CA GLY A 6 12.95 -8.36 8.05
C GLY A 6 12.65 -9.84 8.30
N VAL A 7 12.46 -10.19 9.57
CA VAL A 7 12.15 -11.57 9.99
C VAL A 7 10.89 -12.07 9.30
N GLY A 8 10.93 -13.30 8.80
CA GLY A 8 9.79 -13.94 8.13
C GLY A 8 9.50 -13.40 6.73
N ALA A 9 10.34 -12.52 6.18
CA ALA A 9 10.24 -12.15 4.77
C ALA A 9 10.62 -13.34 3.87
N GLN A 10 9.89 -13.52 2.78
CA GLN A 10 10.09 -14.57 1.79
C GLN A 10 10.45 -13.94 0.45
N LEU A 11 11.57 -14.37 -0.14
CA LEU A 11 12.02 -13.97 -1.47
C LEU A 11 11.85 -15.16 -2.41
N ILE A 12 11.02 -15.02 -3.43
CA ILE A 12 10.62 -16.14 -4.30
C ILE A 12 11.00 -15.86 -5.74
N GLY A 13 11.71 -16.81 -6.36
CA GLY A 13 12.09 -16.78 -7.78
C GLY A 13 13.48 -16.20 -8.05
N ALA A 14 13.81 -16.07 -9.34
CA ALA A 14 15.06 -15.48 -9.81
C ALA A 14 14.97 -13.94 -9.78
N ILE A 15 14.96 -13.38 -8.57
CA ILE A 15 14.83 -11.93 -8.35
C ILE A 15 16.14 -11.34 -7.82
N THR A 16 16.36 -10.06 -8.16
CA THR A 16 17.51 -9.28 -7.68
C THR A 16 17.04 -8.27 -6.66
N ILE A 17 17.74 -8.16 -5.54
CA ILE A 17 17.53 -7.13 -4.52
C ILE A 17 18.67 -6.12 -4.62
N GLY A 18 18.32 -4.86 -4.91
CA GLY A 18 19.29 -3.78 -5.00
C GLY A 18 19.91 -3.42 -3.64
N ASP A 19 21.06 -2.76 -3.70
CA ASP A 19 21.78 -2.29 -2.50
C ASP A 19 20.94 -1.33 -1.66
N ASN A 20 21.17 -1.33 -0.34
CA ASN A 20 20.48 -0.47 0.63
C ASN A 20 18.95 -0.66 0.65
N THR A 21 18.46 -1.78 0.13
CA THR A 21 17.04 -2.13 0.18
C THR A 21 16.64 -2.59 1.59
N LYS A 22 15.44 -2.23 2.01
CA LYS A 22 14.80 -2.70 3.24
C LYS A 22 13.55 -3.51 2.91
N VAL A 23 13.52 -4.78 3.27
CA VAL A 23 12.33 -5.64 3.15
C VAL A 23 11.69 -5.76 4.53
N GLY A 24 10.42 -5.38 4.65
CA GLY A 24 9.68 -5.46 5.90
C GLY A 24 9.47 -6.91 6.36
N ALA A 25 9.34 -7.09 7.68
CA ALA A 25 9.04 -8.41 8.25
C ALA A 25 7.74 -9.00 7.65
N GLY A 26 7.73 -10.31 7.43
CA GLY A 26 6.58 -11.02 6.84
C GLY A 26 6.24 -10.69 5.37
N SER A 27 7.08 -9.92 4.67
CA SER A 27 6.81 -9.54 3.27
C SER A 27 7.13 -10.67 2.30
N VAL A 28 6.36 -10.80 1.21
CA VAL A 28 6.58 -11.82 0.17
C VAL A 28 6.97 -11.14 -1.14
N VAL A 29 8.26 -11.15 -1.47
CA VAL A 29 8.80 -10.47 -2.64
C VAL A 29 8.91 -11.45 -3.81
N VAL A 30 8.20 -11.15 -4.90
CA VAL A 30 8.13 -11.98 -6.12
C VAL A 30 8.67 -11.27 -7.37
N THR A 31 9.13 -10.03 -7.23
CA THR A 31 9.69 -9.21 -8.32
C THR A 31 11.00 -8.56 -7.87
N SER A 32 11.93 -8.35 -8.81
CA SER A 32 13.18 -7.64 -8.52
C SER A 32 12.94 -6.23 -7.96
N VAL A 33 13.80 -5.82 -7.04
CA VAL A 33 13.65 -4.59 -6.26
C VAL A 33 14.85 -3.66 -6.54
N PRO A 34 14.62 -2.38 -6.87
CA PRO A 34 15.70 -1.44 -7.12
C PRO A 34 16.46 -1.08 -5.83
N ALA A 35 17.66 -0.50 -5.98
CA ALA A 35 18.44 -0.04 -4.84
C ALA A 35 17.73 1.08 -4.06
N ASN A 36 18.07 1.21 -2.77
CA ASN A 36 17.52 2.20 -1.84
C ASN A 36 15.99 2.13 -1.63
N ALA A 37 15.36 1.01 -2.00
CA ALA A 37 13.92 0.82 -1.88
C ALA A 37 13.50 0.26 -0.52
N THR A 38 12.26 0.53 -0.11
CA THR A 38 11.60 -0.16 1.00
C THR A 38 10.41 -0.95 0.49
N VAL A 39 10.36 -2.25 0.78
CA VAL A 39 9.32 -3.18 0.31
C VAL A 39 8.55 -3.75 1.48
N VAL A 40 7.22 -3.75 1.38
CA VAL A 40 6.33 -4.31 2.41
C VAL A 40 5.14 -5.05 1.79
N GLY A 41 4.57 -6.00 2.54
CA GLY A 41 3.29 -6.64 2.23
C GLY A 41 3.39 -7.98 1.51
N VAL A 42 2.21 -8.58 1.24
CA VAL A 42 2.05 -9.85 0.53
C VAL A 42 0.93 -9.69 -0.51
N PRO A 43 1.24 -9.60 -1.81
CA PRO A 43 2.57 -9.55 -2.40
C PRO A 43 3.31 -8.25 -2.05
N GLY A 44 4.63 -8.33 -1.90
CA GLY A 44 5.50 -7.23 -1.51
C GLY A 44 5.54 -6.15 -2.58
N ARG A 45 5.33 -4.90 -2.16
CA ARG A 45 5.36 -3.71 -3.04
C ARG A 45 6.37 -2.70 -2.52
N VAL A 46 7.03 -2.00 -3.43
CA VAL A 46 7.87 -0.85 -3.07
C VAL A 46 6.96 0.27 -2.59
N VAL A 47 7.19 0.75 -1.37
CA VAL A 47 6.40 1.84 -0.74
C VAL A 47 7.23 3.10 -0.52
N ALA A 48 8.55 2.99 -0.62
CA ALA A 48 9.41 4.15 -0.57
C ALA A 48 10.70 3.91 -1.34
N ILE A 49 11.26 4.97 -1.90
CA ILE A 49 12.59 5.00 -2.51
C ILE A 49 13.37 6.12 -1.82
N ARG A 50 14.53 5.78 -1.25
CA ARG A 50 15.43 6.77 -0.66
C ARG A 50 16.33 7.33 -1.76
N ASN A 51 16.36 8.66 -1.87
CA ASN A 51 17.33 9.34 -2.69
C ASN A 51 18.65 9.48 -1.88
N PRO A 52 19.77 8.88 -2.34
CA PRO A 52 21.04 8.94 -1.63
C PRO A 52 21.66 10.34 -1.64
N ASP A 53 21.33 11.20 -2.62
CA ASP A 53 21.96 12.52 -2.79
C ASP A 53 21.34 13.58 -1.88
N THR A 54 20.02 13.50 -1.66
CA THR A 54 19.26 14.45 -0.82
C THR A 54 18.87 13.89 0.55
N ASP A 55 19.17 12.61 0.81
CA ASP A 55 18.69 11.84 1.98
C ASP A 55 17.16 11.93 2.20
N THR A 56 16.41 12.20 1.13
CA THR A 56 14.96 12.26 1.17
C THR A 56 14.37 10.88 0.92
N VAL A 57 13.28 10.58 1.62
CA VAL A 57 12.49 9.37 1.40
C VAL A 57 11.26 9.77 0.60
N GLU A 58 11.22 9.36 -0.67
CA GLU A 58 10.03 9.51 -1.49
C GLU A 58 9.09 8.35 -1.17
N ARG A 59 8.02 8.66 -0.41
CA ARG A 59 6.95 7.70 -0.13
C ARG A 59 6.08 7.58 -1.37
N LEU A 60 6.00 6.38 -1.92
CA LEU A 60 5.12 6.13 -3.05
C LEU A 60 3.66 6.27 -2.59
N PRO A 61 2.77 6.74 -3.46
CA PRO A 61 1.33 6.75 -3.17
C PRO A 61 0.88 5.37 -2.72
N ASP A 62 0.10 5.29 -1.65
CA ASP A 62 -0.45 4.03 -1.14
C ASP A 62 -1.72 3.70 -1.92
N PRO A 63 -1.67 2.78 -2.91
CA PRO A 63 -2.82 2.47 -3.74
C PRO A 63 -3.95 1.80 -2.95
N VAL A 64 -3.68 1.26 -1.77
CA VAL A 64 -4.69 0.71 -0.87
C VAL A 64 -5.36 1.83 -0.09
N GLY A 65 -4.57 2.76 0.45
CA GLY A 65 -5.06 3.97 1.11
C GLY A 65 -5.97 4.79 0.19
N GLU A 66 -5.51 5.10 -1.02
CA GLU A 66 -6.29 5.84 -2.02
C GLU A 66 -7.62 5.15 -2.35
N LYS A 67 -7.60 3.81 -2.47
CA LYS A 67 -8.82 3.03 -2.72
C LYS A 67 -9.75 3.03 -1.50
N LEU A 68 -9.21 2.98 -0.29
CA LEU A 68 -9.99 3.03 0.93
C LEU A 68 -10.70 4.37 1.05
N GLU A 69 -10.00 5.49 0.82
CA GLU A 69 -10.60 6.82 0.79
C GLU A 69 -11.69 6.94 -0.29
N SER A 70 -11.49 6.33 -1.46
CA SER A 70 -12.51 6.28 -2.51
C SER A 70 -13.74 5.48 -2.09
N LEU A 71 -13.55 4.36 -1.39
CA LEU A 71 -14.64 3.53 -0.87
C LEU A 71 -15.40 4.25 0.24
N GLU A 72 -14.71 4.87 1.19
CA GLU A 72 -15.32 5.64 2.28
C GLU A 72 -16.22 6.76 1.73
N ARG A 73 -15.75 7.48 0.72
CA ARG A 73 -16.55 8.52 0.04
C ARG A 73 -17.82 7.96 -0.58
N ARG A 74 -17.72 6.82 -1.26
CA ARG A 74 -18.87 6.15 -1.88
C ARG A 74 -19.86 5.63 -0.84
N VAL A 75 -19.36 5.11 0.29
CA VAL A 75 -20.20 4.66 1.40
C VAL A 75 -20.98 5.85 1.97
N ALA A 76 -20.32 6.98 2.23
CA ALA A 76 -20.99 8.18 2.73
C ALA A 76 -22.07 8.71 1.77
N GLU A 77 -21.80 8.69 0.46
CA GLU A 77 -22.80 9.09 -0.56
C GLU A 77 -24.02 8.15 -0.58
N LEU A 78 -23.78 6.83 -0.50
CA LEU A 78 -24.84 5.84 -0.45
C LEU A 78 -25.68 5.95 0.83
N GLU A 79 -25.04 6.20 1.97
CA GLU A 79 -25.71 6.42 3.26
C GLU A 79 -26.60 7.67 3.22
N GLN A 80 -26.14 8.76 2.59
CA GLN A 80 -26.96 9.96 2.38
C GLN A 80 -28.18 9.70 1.51
N HIS A 81 -28.02 8.96 0.41
CA HIS A 81 -29.13 8.60 -0.46
C HIS A 81 -30.15 7.70 0.24
N LEU A 82 -29.68 6.75 1.07
CA LEU A 82 -30.56 5.87 1.83
C LEU A 82 -31.43 6.67 2.81
N ALA A 83 -30.84 7.64 3.52
CA ALA A 83 -31.58 8.49 4.46
C ALA A 83 -32.74 9.26 3.80
N ILE A 84 -32.57 9.71 2.55
CA ILE A 84 -33.61 10.40 1.79
C ILE A 84 -34.74 9.42 1.40
N VAL A 85 -34.39 8.23 0.92
CA VAL A 85 -35.37 7.24 0.46
C VAL A 85 -36.16 6.64 1.62
N GLU A 86 -35.51 6.38 2.76
CA GLU A 86 -36.18 5.88 3.96
C GLU A 86 -37.15 6.93 4.53
N GLY A 87 -36.76 8.21 4.56
CA GLY A 87 -37.68 9.29 4.96
C GLY A 87 -38.90 9.44 4.04
N SER A 88 -38.80 9.00 2.78
CA SER A 88 -39.90 9.05 1.81
C SER A 88 -40.92 7.92 1.97
N LYS A 89 -40.59 6.85 2.72
CA LYS A 89 -41.48 5.70 2.94
C LYS A 89 -42.45 5.89 4.10
N ASP A 90 -42.15 6.80 5.02
CA ASP A 90 -42.99 7.04 6.21
C ASP A 90 -44.18 7.99 5.93
N GLU A 91 -44.20 8.72 4.81
CA GLU A 91 -45.31 9.61 4.44
C GLU A 91 -46.42 8.91 3.61
N GLY A 92 -46.33 7.58 3.46
CA GLY A 92 -47.18 6.79 2.55
C GLY A 92 -48.12 5.77 3.22
N ILE A 93 -48.57 5.99 4.46
CA ILE A 93 -49.63 5.19 5.12
C ILE A 93 -50.78 6.08 5.57
#